data_AF-A0A924ZWS0-F1
#
_entry.id   AF-A0A924ZWS0-F1
#
_cell.length_a   1.000
_cell.length_b   1.000
_cell.length_c   1.000
_cell.angle_alpha   90.00
_cell.angle_beta   90.00
_cell.angle_gamma   90.00
#
_symmetry.space_group_name_H-M   'P 1'
#
loop_
_entity.id
_entity.type
_entity.pdbx_description
1 polymer ?
#
loop_
_entity_poly.entity_id
_entity_poly.type
_entity_poly.pdbx_seq_one_letter_code
_entity_poly.pdbx_strand_id
1 'polypeptide(L)'
;MKNLILLTLIISVITSCQTMPYQPYARDVKKKPQTSGTIALKPEHRDEDRTKADTMMKANCGKIPIRVLEEGEVVIGQESTTNANTAQHKGEESEQVGSFFGMPVMAGGKDPSQSTTAKVSTTQVKEWQINYECVGKKSVVK
;
A
#
# COMPACT_ATOMS: atom_id res chain seq x y z
N MET A 1 24.39 -37.69 30.56
CA MET A 1 24.68 -36.29 31.00
C MET A 1 25.31 -35.42 29.90
N LYS A 2 26.26 -35.92 29.09
CA LYS A 2 26.84 -35.19 27.94
C LYS A 2 25.81 -34.71 26.89
N ASN A 3 24.78 -35.51 26.62
CA ASN A 3 23.73 -35.17 25.65
C ASN A 3 22.72 -34.12 26.15
N LEU A 4 22.65 -33.88 27.46
CA LEU A 4 21.77 -32.85 28.06
C LEU A 4 22.40 -31.45 27.93
N ILE A 5 23.74 -31.37 28.03
CA ILE A 5 24.51 -30.14 27.88
C ILE A 5 24.53 -29.68 26.40
N LEU A 6 24.51 -30.63 25.46
CA LEU A 6 24.44 -30.32 24.03
C LEU A 6 23.08 -29.75 23.62
N LEU A 7 22.00 -30.17 24.29
CA LEU A 7 20.63 -29.73 23.96
C LEU A 7 20.35 -28.29 24.43
N THR A 8 20.92 -27.86 25.56
CA THR A 8 20.72 -26.50 26.09
C THR A 8 21.51 -25.43 25.32
N LEU A 9 22.62 -25.80 24.66
CA LEU A 9 23.41 -24.88 23.84
C LEU A 9 22.74 -24.55 22.49
N ILE A 10 21.86 -25.42 21.99
CA ILE A 10 21.19 -25.23 20.69
C ILE A 10 19.97 -24.31 20.81
N ILE A 11 19.33 -24.27 21.99
CA ILE A 11 18.11 -23.46 22.22
C ILE A 11 18.42 -21.95 22.29
N SER A 12 19.63 -21.55 22.67
CA SER A 12 20.02 -20.14 22.80
C SER A 12 20.28 -19.42 21.48
N VAL A 13 20.34 -20.13 20.34
CA VAL A 13 20.66 -19.53 19.03
C VAL A 13 19.41 -19.12 18.24
N ILE A 14 18.20 -19.45 18.72
CA ILE A 14 16.94 -19.25 17.98
C ILE A 14 16.20 -17.94 18.38
N THR A 15 16.66 -17.21 19.40
CA THR A 15 15.98 -16.01 19.91
C THR A 15 16.37 -14.68 19.25
N SER A 16 17.31 -14.66 18.30
CA SER A 16 17.84 -13.41 17.71
C SER A 16 17.13 -12.90 16.45
N CYS A 17 16.06 -13.55 15.97
CA CYS A 17 15.37 -13.19 14.71
C CYS A 17 13.93 -12.64 14.85
N GLN A 18 13.52 -12.10 16.00
CA GLN A 18 12.10 -11.67 16.20
C GLN A 18 11.82 -10.16 16.29
N THR A 19 12.77 -9.27 15.97
CA THR A 19 12.44 -7.83 15.88
C THR A 19 12.89 -7.25 14.55
N MET A 20 11.96 -7.18 13.58
CA MET A 20 12.15 -6.31 12.43
C MET A 20 12.00 -4.87 12.94
N PRO A 21 13.05 -4.04 12.91
CA PRO A 21 12.96 -2.67 13.39
C PRO A 21 11.94 -1.90 12.56
N TYR A 22 11.11 -1.10 13.23
CA TYR A 22 10.16 -0.23 12.56
C TYR A 22 10.92 0.72 11.63
N GLN A 23 10.45 0.84 10.38
CA GLN A 23 11.05 1.74 9.41
C GLN A 23 10.22 3.02 9.33
N PRO A 24 10.75 4.16 9.79
CA PRO A 24 9.99 5.40 9.79
C PRO A 24 9.72 5.86 8.36
N TYR A 25 8.49 6.28 8.10
CA TYR A 25 7.96 6.69 6.82
C TYR A 25 7.61 8.17 6.82
N ALA A 26 8.23 8.91 5.89
CA ALA A 26 7.88 10.28 5.56
C ALA A 26 8.26 10.50 4.08
N ARG A 27 7.40 11.20 3.33
CA ARG A 27 7.63 11.51 1.91
C ARG A 27 7.46 13.00 1.64
N ASP A 28 8.27 13.54 0.75
CA ASP A 28 8.06 14.89 0.23
C ASP A 28 6.96 14.86 -0.84
N VAL A 29 5.86 15.58 -0.63
CA VAL A 29 4.79 15.76 -1.64
C VAL A 29 5.09 16.95 -2.53
N LYS A 30 5.46 18.08 -1.90
CA LYS A 30 5.86 19.32 -2.59
C LYS A 30 7.06 19.88 -1.87
N LYS A 31 8.15 20.16 -2.60
CA LYS A 31 9.37 20.73 -2.03
C LYS A 31 9.74 22.02 -2.76
N LYS A 32 9.69 23.15 -2.05
CA LYS A 32 10.27 24.41 -2.49
C LYS A 32 11.51 24.70 -1.64
N PRO A 33 12.71 24.54 -2.21
CA PRO A 33 13.96 24.74 -1.48
C PRO A 33 13.98 26.08 -0.74
N GLN A 34 14.35 26.06 0.55
CA GLN A 34 14.50 27.25 1.40
C GLN A 34 13.24 28.14 1.54
N THR A 35 12.07 27.67 1.09
CA THR A 35 10.84 28.47 1.06
C THR A 35 9.71 27.77 1.80
N SER A 36 9.28 26.60 1.31
CA SER A 36 8.17 25.84 1.90
C SER A 36 8.13 24.41 1.39
N GLY A 37 7.29 23.58 2.01
CA GLY A 37 7.02 22.25 1.51
C GLY A 37 5.80 21.62 2.16
N THR A 38 5.44 20.46 1.62
CA THR A 38 4.41 19.58 2.15
C THR A 38 5.04 18.20 2.29
N ILE A 39 5.03 17.66 3.51
CA ILE A 39 5.44 16.28 3.79
C ILE A 39 4.19 15.46 4.09
N ALA A 40 4.12 14.26 3.54
CA ALA A 40 3.09 13.30 3.85
C ALA A 40 3.62 12.18 4.75
N LEU A 41 2.77 11.79 5.68
CA LEU A 41 2.91 10.73 6.65
C LEU A 41 1.75 9.74 6.48
N LYS A 42 1.91 8.54 7.02
CA LYS A 42 0.80 7.58 7.12
C LYS A 42 -0.27 8.14 8.07
N PRO A 43 -1.57 7.82 7.85
CA PRO A 43 -2.63 8.22 8.77
C PRO A 43 -2.33 7.77 10.21
N GLU A 44 -1.95 6.50 10.36
CA GLU A 44 -1.41 5.95 11.61
C GLU A 44 0.12 6.08 11.58
N HIS A 45 0.64 7.16 12.13
CA HIS A 45 2.08 7.43 12.24
C HIS A 45 2.54 7.40 13.69
N ARG A 46 3.80 6.99 13.89
CA ARG A 46 4.49 7.04 15.18
C ARG A 46 5.34 8.30 15.29
N ASP A 47 5.80 8.61 16.51
CA ASP A 47 6.70 9.74 16.75
C ASP A 47 8.01 9.65 15.95
N GLU A 48 8.45 8.44 15.62
CA GLU A 48 9.61 8.17 14.76
C GLU A 48 9.40 8.68 13.32
N ASP A 49 8.19 8.52 12.78
CA ASP A 49 7.82 9.05 11.46
C ASP A 49 7.82 10.58 11.48
N ARG A 50 7.32 11.14 12.58
CA ARG A 50 7.31 12.59 12.79
C ARG A 50 8.72 13.16 12.87
N THR A 51 9.61 12.48 13.58
CA THR A 51 11.03 12.86 13.68
C THR A 51 11.72 12.81 12.31
N LYS A 52 11.37 11.82 11.48
CA LYS A 52 11.87 11.76 10.09
C LYS A 52 11.35 12.93 9.26
N ALA A 53 10.06 13.27 9.38
CA ALA A 53 9.49 14.45 8.73
C ALA A 53 10.21 15.73 9.18
N ASP A 54 10.47 15.91 10.48
CA ASP A 54 11.22 17.06 10.99
C ASP A 54 12.64 17.13 10.42
N THR A 55 13.30 15.98 10.27
CA THR A 55 14.62 15.89 9.64
C THR A 55 14.56 16.31 8.18
N MET A 56 13.52 15.91 7.44
CA MET A 56 13.29 16.32 6.06
C MET A 56 12.98 17.82 5.94
N MET A 57 12.18 18.38 6.86
CA MET A 57 11.92 19.83 6.93
C MET A 57 13.21 20.62 7.19
N LYS A 58 14.03 20.17 8.15
CA LYS A 58 15.35 20.75 8.46
C LYS A 58 16.29 20.66 7.28
N ALA A 59 16.32 19.53 6.57
CA ALA A 59 17.13 19.39 5.37
C ALA A 59 16.68 20.35 4.25
N ASN A 60 15.39 20.69 4.15
CA ASN A 60 14.89 21.63 3.16
C ASN A 60 15.13 23.11 3.51
N CYS A 61 14.95 23.48 4.79
CA CYS A 61 15.14 24.86 5.26
C CYS A 61 16.60 25.18 5.65
N GLY A 62 17.44 24.18 5.88
CA GLY A 62 18.83 24.37 6.31
C GLY A 62 18.93 25.04 7.68
N LYS A 63 19.53 26.24 7.72
CA LYS A 63 19.67 27.04 8.95
C LYS A 63 18.44 27.92 9.25
N ILE A 64 17.45 27.94 8.35
CA ILE A 64 16.28 28.80 8.47
C ILE A 64 15.28 28.17 9.44
N PRO A 65 14.68 28.93 10.38
CA PRO A 65 13.63 28.41 11.25
C PRO A 65 12.43 27.92 10.43
N ILE A 66 11.88 26.77 10.82
CA ILE A 66 10.71 26.17 10.19
C ILE A 66 9.47 26.61 10.98
N ARG A 67 8.41 27.00 10.27
CA ARG A 67 7.08 27.21 10.83
C ARG A 67 6.12 26.24 10.16
N VAL A 68 5.46 25.41 10.95
CA VAL A 68 4.37 24.58 10.45
C VAL A 68 3.13 25.46 10.34
N LEU A 69 2.50 25.41 9.16
CA LEU A 69 1.30 26.16 8.83
C LEU A 69 0.05 25.35 9.17
N GLU A 70 0.01 24.11 8.68
CA GLU A 70 -1.15 23.23 8.80
C GLU A 70 -0.71 21.77 8.93
N GLU A 71 -1.45 21.02 9.72
CA GLU A 71 -1.30 19.58 9.90
C GLU A 71 -2.67 18.93 9.91
N GLY A 72 -2.84 17.84 9.16
CA GLY A 72 -4.11 17.12 9.19
C GLY A 72 -4.21 15.99 8.19
N GLU A 73 -5.28 15.22 8.32
CA GLU A 73 -5.65 14.17 7.39
C GLU A 73 -6.24 14.79 6.11
N VAL A 74 -5.67 14.44 4.96
CA VAL A 74 -6.08 14.90 3.63
C VAL A 74 -6.39 13.69 2.76
N VAL A 75 -7.51 13.75 2.04
CA VAL A 75 -7.92 12.72 1.07
C VAL A 75 -7.12 12.95 -0.22
N ILE A 76 -6.29 11.97 -0.61
CA ILE A 76 -5.44 12.07 -1.82
C ILE A 76 -6.01 11.35 -3.03
N GLY A 77 -6.99 10.48 -2.84
CA GLY A 77 -7.61 9.76 -3.94
C GLY A 77 -8.60 8.71 -3.49
N GLN A 78 -9.06 7.92 -4.46
CA GLN A 78 -9.92 6.77 -4.24
C GLN A 78 -9.24 5.53 -4.82
N GLU A 79 -9.10 4.49 -4.02
CA GLU A 79 -8.65 3.18 -4.48
C GLU A 79 -9.89 2.33 -4.74
N SER A 80 -9.98 1.76 -5.95
CA SER A 80 -11.08 0.88 -6.36
C SER A 80 -10.55 -0.53 -6.51
N THR A 81 -10.75 -1.38 -5.51
CA THR A 81 -10.37 -2.80 -5.63
C THR A 81 -11.44 -3.54 -6.42
N THR A 82 -11.10 -3.99 -7.63
CA THR A 82 -12.00 -4.80 -8.46
C THR A 82 -11.66 -6.28 -8.28
N ASN A 83 -12.49 -7.01 -7.53
CA ASN A 83 -12.41 -8.47 -7.49
C ASN A 83 -13.36 -9.03 -8.55
N ALA A 84 -12.80 -9.42 -9.70
CA ALA A 84 -13.52 -10.16 -10.74
C ALA A 84 -13.41 -11.64 -10.42
N ASN A 85 -14.49 -12.22 -9.86
CA ASN A 85 -14.55 -13.66 -9.63
C ASN A 85 -15.32 -14.29 -10.80
N THR A 86 -14.60 -14.90 -11.74
CA THR A 86 -15.20 -15.68 -12.83
C THR A 86 -15.49 -17.09 -12.33
N ALA A 87 -16.71 -17.33 -11.88
CA ALA A 87 -17.21 -18.68 -11.71
C ALA A 87 -17.60 -19.23 -13.10
N GLN A 88 -16.75 -20.06 -13.69
CA GLN A 88 -17.17 -20.92 -14.80
C GLN A 88 -18.04 -22.04 -14.21
N HIS A 89 -19.35 -21.92 -14.38
CA HIS A 89 -20.21 -23.09 -14.22
C HIS A 89 -19.82 -24.08 -15.33
N LYS A 90 -19.33 -25.26 -14.93
CA LYS A 90 -19.10 -26.39 -15.81
C LYS A 90 -20.46 -26.73 -16.42
N GLY A 91 -20.72 -26.24 -17.63
CA GLY A 91 -21.92 -26.57 -18.39
C GLY A 91 -22.04 -28.08 -18.50
N GLU A 92 -23.25 -28.60 -18.38
CA GLU A 92 -23.54 -30.03 -18.50
C GLU A 92 -22.85 -30.59 -19.74
N GLU A 93 -22.19 -31.74 -19.57
CA GLU A 93 -21.47 -32.44 -20.64
C GLU A 93 -22.34 -32.52 -21.89
N SER A 94 -21.85 -31.95 -22.99
CA SER A 94 -22.48 -32.11 -24.29
C SER A 94 -22.47 -33.60 -24.65
N GLU A 95 -23.64 -34.25 -24.56
CA GLU A 95 -23.79 -35.63 -25.00
C GLU A 95 -23.65 -35.70 -26.53
N GLN A 96 -22.72 -36.54 -26.98
CA GLN A 96 -22.48 -36.79 -28.39
C GLN A 96 -23.62 -37.66 -28.95
N VAL A 97 -24.58 -37.03 -29.63
CA VAL A 97 -25.81 -37.72 -30.09
C VAL A 97 -25.65 -38.46 -31.43
N GLY A 98 -24.46 -38.41 -32.07
CA GLY A 98 -24.19 -39.18 -33.28
C GLY A 98 -22.96 -38.74 -34.06
N SER A 99 -22.69 -39.42 -35.17
CA SER A 99 -21.62 -39.09 -36.12
C SER A 99 -22.20 -39.00 -37.53
N PHE A 100 -22.00 -37.87 -38.19
CA PHE A 100 -22.40 -37.66 -39.59
C PHE A 100 -21.12 -37.52 -40.43
N PHE A 101 -20.90 -38.43 -41.38
CA PHE A 101 -19.68 -38.49 -42.20
C PHE A 101 -18.37 -38.50 -41.39
N GLY A 102 -18.35 -39.21 -40.26
CA GLY A 102 -17.14 -39.35 -39.42
C GLY A 102 -16.84 -38.14 -38.54
N MET A 103 -17.63 -37.07 -38.60
CA MET A 103 -17.52 -35.94 -37.69
C MET A 103 -18.54 -36.07 -36.55
N PRO A 104 -18.13 -35.93 -35.27
CA PRO A 104 -19.02 -36.00 -34.13
C PRO A 104 -20.00 -34.82 -34.16
N VAL A 105 -21.31 -35.10 -34.18
CA VAL A 105 -22.37 -34.09 -34.11
C VAL A 105 -22.78 -33.95 -32.64
N MET A 106 -22.50 -32.79 -32.06
CA MET A 106 -22.90 -32.44 -30.69
C MET A 106 -24.29 -31.76 -30.74
N ALA A 107 -25.26 -32.27 -29.99
CA ALA A 107 -26.56 -31.60 -29.86
C ALA A 107 -26.55 -30.61 -28.69
N GLY A 108 -26.75 -29.34 -29.02
CA GLY A 108 -27.32 -28.29 -28.16
C GLY A 108 -26.92 -28.29 -26.68
N GLY A 109 -25.71 -27.80 -26.38
CA GLY A 109 -25.40 -27.30 -25.05
C GLY A 109 -25.85 -25.84 -24.95
N LYS A 110 -26.70 -25.50 -23.97
CA LYS A 110 -26.95 -24.10 -23.58
C LYS A 110 -25.59 -23.45 -23.29
N ASP A 111 -25.31 -22.31 -23.91
CA ASP A 111 -24.12 -21.51 -23.59
C ASP A 111 -24.02 -21.37 -22.06
N PRO A 112 -22.89 -21.75 -21.43
CA PRO A 112 -22.74 -21.58 -20.00
C PRO A 112 -22.83 -20.08 -19.72
N SER A 113 -23.93 -19.64 -19.10
CA SER A 113 -24.11 -18.23 -18.77
C SER A 113 -22.99 -17.83 -17.81
N GLN A 114 -22.00 -17.09 -18.30
CA GLN A 114 -20.96 -16.51 -17.46
C GLN A 114 -21.60 -15.39 -16.64
N SER A 115 -21.95 -15.68 -15.39
CA SER A 115 -22.42 -14.65 -14.47
C SER A 115 -21.21 -13.98 -13.82
N THR A 116 -20.73 -12.89 -14.41
CA THR A 116 -19.68 -12.05 -13.84
C THR A 116 -20.27 -11.17 -12.73
N THR A 117 -20.08 -11.53 -11.47
CA THR A 117 -20.41 -10.64 -10.35
C THR A 117 -19.18 -9.79 -10.01
N ALA A 118 -19.12 -8.57 -10.53
CA ALA A 118 -18.08 -7.61 -10.15
C ALA A 118 -18.51 -6.89 -8.87
N LYS A 119 -17.78 -7.12 -7.76
CA LYS A 119 -17.91 -6.31 -6.55
C LYS A 119 -16.81 -5.25 -6.58
N VAL A 120 -17.20 -3.99 -6.72
CA VAL A 120 -16.32 -2.83 -6.63
C VAL A 120 -16.45 -2.25 -5.23
N SER A 121 -15.36 -2.25 -4.47
CA SER A 121 -15.28 -1.52 -3.20
C SER A 121 -14.39 -0.30 -3.42
N THR A 122 -14.94 0.90 -3.19
CA THR A 122 -14.21 2.17 -3.29
C THR A 122 -13.79 2.60 -1.88
N THR A 123 -12.50 2.59 -1.58
CA THR A 123 -11.95 3.12 -0.33
C THR A 123 -11.27 4.46 -0.59
N GLN A 124 -11.53 5.45 0.26
CA GLN A 124 -10.84 6.74 0.18
C GLN A 124 -9.42 6.57 0.73
N VAL A 125 -8.42 6.88 -0.08
CA VAL A 125 -7.03 6.86 0.34
C VAL A 125 -6.74 8.18 1.02
N LYS A 126 -6.45 8.10 2.31
CA LYS A 126 -6.13 9.25 3.15
C LYS A 126 -4.67 9.25 3.54
N GLU A 127 -4.11 10.43 3.74
CA GLU A 127 -2.76 10.59 4.30
C GLU A 127 -2.70 11.81 5.21
N TRP A 128 -1.75 11.80 6.14
CA TRP A 128 -1.52 12.96 7.00
C TRP A 128 -0.52 13.89 6.34
N GLN A 129 -0.88 15.15 6.09
CA GLN A 129 0.01 16.13 5.47
C GLN A 129 0.42 17.20 6.47
N ILE A 130 1.69 17.62 6.38
CA ILE A 130 2.29 18.71 7.13
C ILE A 130 2.73 19.77 6.13
N ASN A 131 2.03 20.91 6.12
CA ASN A 131 2.41 22.09 5.36
C ASN A 131 3.33 22.96 6.20
N TYR A 132 4.53 23.25 5.71
CA TYR A 132 5.52 24.04 6.43
C TYR A 132 6.16 25.10 5.55
N GLU A 133 6.68 26.14 6.17
CA GLU A 133 7.46 27.20 5.54
C GLU A 133 8.75 27.51 6.30
N CYS A 134 9.73 28.06 5.59
CA CYS A 134 11.01 28.49 6.13
C CYS A 134 10.97 30.02 6.40
N VAL A 135 10.96 30.45 7.66
CA VAL A 135 10.68 31.84 8.11
C VAL A 135 11.87 32.81 7.95
N GLY A 136 12.74 32.61 6.96
CA GLY A 136 14.02 33.33 6.85
C GLY A 136 14.23 34.15 5.60
N LYS A 137 13.41 33.95 4.57
CA LYS A 137 13.49 34.72 3.33
C LYS A 137 12.12 35.26 3.06
N LYS A 138 11.97 36.59 3.09
CA LYS A 138 10.83 37.28 2.50
C LYS A 138 10.63 36.67 1.11
N SER A 139 9.55 35.91 0.94
CA SER A 139 9.07 35.50 -0.37
C SER A 139 8.89 36.80 -1.14
N VAL A 140 9.81 37.10 -2.06
CA VAL A 140 9.59 38.16 -3.04
C VAL A 140 8.50 37.62 -3.95
N VAL A 141 7.26 37.93 -3.58
CA VAL A 141 6.11 37.83 -4.49
C VAL A 141 6.45 38.78 -5.62
N LYS A 142 6.64 38.24 -6.81
CA LYS A 142 6.80 39.02 -8.04
C LYS A 142 5.50 38.94 -8.82
#